data_AF-A0A350VYI1-F1
#
_entry.id   AF-A0A350VYI1-F1
#
_cell.length_a   1.000
_cell.length_b   1.000
_cell.length_c   1.000
_cell.angle_alpha   90.00
_cell.angle_beta   90.00
_cell.angle_gamma   90.00
#
_symmetry.space_group_name_H-M   'P 1'
#
loop_
_entity.id
_entity.type
_entity.pdbx_description
1 polymer ?
#
loop_
_entity_poly.entity_id
_entity_poly.type
_entity_poly.pdbx_seq_one_letter_code
_entity_poly.pdbx_strand_id
1 'polypeptide(L)'
;MVFLVLLSNFMYRRELIQINYEKIDTSLTDALLAGGVINYSAFGRTGQVMIQEEGDDPSAMDYYFANSYRLFTECLKASLRLDDGYNATADIGIIGAVSIKGFRVYNYFEDENGFYITEIGLDNGRGYAIRHSLNEPVYVNANDSVIEIKETSVYGQIGFRFRLASQPLWLQGMPPEYFEDDYTLTRLISIAD
;
A
#
# COMPACT_ATOMS: atom_id res chain seq x y z
N MET A 1 -12.04 40.32 14.22
CA MET A 1 -11.41 40.13 12.90
C MET A 1 -10.23 39.14 12.95
N VAL A 2 -9.26 39.31 13.86
CA VAL A 2 -8.10 38.41 14.02
C VAL A 2 -8.49 36.95 14.28
N PHE A 3 -9.47 36.69 15.15
CA PHE A 3 -9.94 35.33 15.44
C PHE A 3 -10.50 34.60 14.22
N LEU A 4 -11.29 35.29 13.39
CA LEU A 4 -11.85 34.71 12.16
C LEU A 4 -10.77 34.36 11.14
N VAL A 5 -9.76 35.22 10.99
CA VAL A 5 -8.61 34.95 10.10
C VAL A 5 -7.81 33.75 10.58
N LEU A 6 -7.57 33.62 11.89
CA LEU A 6 -6.90 32.47 12.48
C LEU A 6 -7.69 31.18 12.26
N LEU A 7 -9.00 31.20 12.51
CA LEU A 7 -9.88 30.05 12.33
C LEU A 7 -9.94 29.61 10.86
N SER A 8 -10.09 30.55 9.91
CA SER A 8 -10.10 30.24 8.48
C SER A 8 -8.75 29.64 8.02
N ASN A 9 -7.63 30.15 8.52
CA ASN A 9 -6.31 29.62 8.18
C ASN A 9 -6.12 28.19 8.73
N PHE A 10 -6.57 27.93 9.95
CA PHE A 10 -6.55 26.60 10.55
C PHE A 10 -7.40 25.61 9.75
N MET A 11 -8.64 25.97 9.41
CA MET A 11 -9.55 25.13 8.64
C MET A 11 -8.97 24.79 7.26
N TYR A 12 -8.42 25.79 6.56
CA TYR A 12 -7.78 25.60 5.26
C TYR A 12 -6.58 24.63 5.32
N ARG A 13 -5.72 24.77 6.34
CA ARG A 13 -4.58 23.85 6.54
C ARG A 13 -5.05 22.42 6.81
N ARG A 14 -6.05 22.24 7.67
CA ARG A 14 -6.62 20.93 7.98
C ARG A 14 -7.19 20.26 6.74
N GLU A 15 -7.91 21.02 5.92
CA GLU A 15 -8.51 20.51 4.67
C GLU A 15 -7.43 20.09 3.66
N LEU A 16 -6.36 20.87 3.51
CA LEU A 16 -5.22 20.49 2.66
C LEU A 16 -4.53 19.20 3.11
N ILE A 17 -4.32 19.02 4.43
CA ILE A 17 -3.76 17.79 4.99
C ILE A 17 -4.67 16.60 4.62
N GLN A 18 -5.97 16.74 4.82
CA GLN A 18 -6.94 15.70 4.51
C GLN A 18 -6.92 15.34 3.02
N ILE A 19 -6.95 16.34 2.13
CA ILE A 19 -6.89 16.14 0.67
C ILE A 19 -5.58 15.42 0.28
N ASN A 20 -4.45 15.81 0.85
CA ASN A 20 -3.17 15.19 0.54
C ASN A 20 -3.11 13.75 1.05
N TYR A 21 -3.63 13.48 2.25
CA TYR A 21 -3.74 12.12 2.78
C TYR A 21 -4.64 11.23 1.90
N GLU A 22 -5.83 11.71 1.53
CA GLU A 22 -6.76 11.00 0.64
C GLU A 22 -6.15 10.69 -0.74
N LYS A 23 -5.34 11.61 -1.28
CA LYS A 23 -4.58 11.36 -2.53
C LYS A 23 -3.54 10.25 -2.35
N ILE A 24 -2.80 10.25 -1.25
CA ILE A 24 -1.80 9.21 -0.97
C ILE A 24 -2.49 7.86 -0.82
N ASP A 25 -3.62 7.85 -0.12
CA ASP A 25 -4.45 6.68 0.08
C ASP A 25 -4.99 6.09 -1.22
N THR A 26 -5.60 6.95 -2.03
CA THR A 26 -6.09 6.57 -3.36
C THR A 26 -4.96 6.05 -4.24
N SER A 27 -3.79 6.72 -4.22
CA SER A 27 -2.63 6.32 -5.01
C SER A 27 -2.08 4.96 -4.59
N LEU A 28 -2.06 4.65 -3.29
CA LEU A 28 -1.66 3.34 -2.80
C LEU A 28 -2.67 2.27 -3.23
N THR A 29 -3.96 2.56 -3.15
CA THR A 29 -5.03 1.66 -3.57
C THR A 29 -4.94 1.34 -5.07
N ASP A 30 -4.77 2.37 -5.91
CA ASP A 30 -4.58 2.21 -7.37
C ASP A 30 -3.32 1.40 -7.69
N ALA A 31 -2.22 1.67 -6.98
CA ALA A 31 -0.99 0.91 -7.14
C ALA A 31 -1.16 -0.55 -6.76
N LEU A 32 -1.92 -0.84 -5.69
CA LEU A 32 -2.22 -2.21 -5.31
C LEU A 32 -3.09 -2.90 -6.35
N LEU A 33 -4.08 -2.20 -6.92
CA LEU A 33 -4.92 -2.73 -8.00
C LEU A 33 -4.08 -3.07 -9.23
N ALA A 34 -3.12 -2.20 -9.59
CA ALA A 34 -2.15 -2.49 -10.66
C ALA A 34 -1.20 -3.65 -10.29
N GLY A 35 -0.81 -3.76 -9.02
CA GLY A 35 -0.05 -4.89 -8.49
C GLY A 35 -0.85 -6.19 -8.49
N GLY A 36 -2.17 -6.12 -8.45
CA GLY A 36 -3.08 -7.26 -8.56
C GLY A 36 -3.14 -7.92 -9.93
N VAL A 37 -2.37 -7.45 -10.91
CA VAL A 37 -2.34 -8.04 -12.25
C VAL A 37 -1.88 -9.50 -12.19
N ILE A 38 -2.74 -10.34 -12.73
CA ILE A 38 -2.94 -11.76 -12.43
C ILE A 38 -2.00 -12.64 -13.28
N ASN A 39 -1.70 -13.86 -12.81
CA ASN A 39 -1.26 -14.92 -13.72
C ASN A 39 -2.38 -15.26 -14.72
N TYR A 40 -2.35 -14.64 -15.90
CA TYR A 40 -3.36 -14.85 -16.96
C TYR A 40 -3.53 -16.31 -17.37
N SER A 41 -2.49 -17.14 -17.22
CA SER A 41 -2.56 -18.57 -17.53
C SER A 41 -3.36 -19.34 -16.47
N ALA A 42 -3.16 -19.01 -15.19
CA ALA A 42 -3.91 -19.59 -14.09
C ALA A 42 -5.37 -19.12 -14.14
N PHE A 43 -5.60 -17.83 -14.38
CA PHE A 43 -6.95 -17.28 -14.55
C PHE A 43 -7.70 -17.95 -15.72
N GLY A 44 -7.04 -18.14 -16.88
CA GLY A 44 -7.65 -18.81 -18.03
C GLY A 44 -8.00 -20.28 -17.80
N ARG A 45 -7.41 -20.94 -16.79
CA ARG A 45 -7.67 -22.35 -16.45
C ARG A 45 -8.67 -22.52 -15.31
N THR A 46 -8.58 -21.68 -14.29
CA THR A 46 -9.34 -21.83 -13.03
C THR A 46 -10.52 -20.86 -12.94
N GLY A 47 -10.50 -19.78 -13.73
CA GLY A 47 -11.43 -18.66 -13.59
C GLY A 47 -11.15 -17.76 -12.39
N GLN A 48 -10.14 -18.09 -11.57
CA GLN A 48 -9.83 -17.40 -10.32
C GLN A 48 -8.62 -16.48 -10.47
N VAL A 49 -8.66 -15.37 -9.75
CA VAL A 49 -7.56 -14.43 -9.67
C VAL A 49 -6.50 -14.96 -8.73
N MET A 50 -5.33 -15.33 -9.26
CA MET A 50 -4.18 -15.78 -8.47
C MET A 50 -2.85 -15.41 -9.12
N ILE A 51 -1.82 -15.20 -8.31
CA ILE A 51 -0.44 -15.09 -8.79
C ILE A 51 0.18 -16.48 -8.92
N GLN A 52 -0.20 -17.38 -8.02
CA GLN A 52 0.35 -18.72 -7.91
C GLN A 52 -0.72 -19.77 -8.21
N GLU A 53 -0.37 -20.82 -8.95
CA GLU A 53 -1.27 -21.95 -9.21
C GLU A 53 -1.46 -22.82 -7.96
N GLU A 54 -2.62 -23.45 -7.88
CA GLU A 54 -2.92 -24.45 -6.86
C GLU A 54 -1.91 -25.61 -6.91
N GLY A 55 -1.28 -25.90 -5.77
CA GLY A 55 -0.33 -27.00 -5.62
C GLY A 55 1.14 -26.64 -5.84
N ASP A 56 1.44 -25.44 -6.36
CA ASP A 56 2.82 -24.96 -6.45
C ASP A 56 3.35 -24.52 -5.06
N ASP A 57 4.67 -24.51 -4.90
CA ASP A 57 5.31 -23.95 -3.71
C ASP A 57 5.47 -22.43 -3.85
N PRO A 58 5.07 -21.63 -2.84
CA PRO A 58 5.11 -20.18 -2.95
C PRO A 58 6.56 -19.71 -3.09
N SER A 59 6.81 -18.82 -4.05
CA SER A 59 8.17 -18.35 -4.37
C SER A 59 8.19 -16.85 -4.55
N ALA A 60 8.88 -16.16 -3.65
CA ALA A 60 9.16 -14.74 -3.83
C ALA A 60 10.11 -14.56 -5.02
N MET A 61 9.86 -13.53 -5.84
CA MET A 61 10.65 -13.19 -7.03
C MET A 61 10.52 -14.17 -8.20
N ASP A 62 9.49 -15.02 -8.21
CA ASP A 62 9.09 -15.67 -9.45
C ASP A 62 8.64 -14.63 -10.49
N TYR A 63 8.44 -15.08 -11.73
CA TYR A 63 8.08 -14.17 -12.83
C TYR A 63 6.77 -13.40 -12.56
N TYR A 64 5.78 -14.06 -11.94
CA TYR A 64 4.46 -13.47 -11.72
C TYR A 64 4.49 -12.44 -10.59
N PHE A 65 5.10 -12.77 -9.45
CA PHE A 65 5.31 -11.87 -8.34
C PHE A 65 6.21 -10.70 -8.72
N ALA A 66 7.30 -10.93 -9.45
CA ALA A 66 8.17 -9.85 -9.91
C ALA A 66 7.44 -8.88 -10.84
N ASN A 67 6.57 -9.39 -11.73
CA ASN A 67 5.76 -8.54 -12.59
C ASN A 67 4.69 -7.77 -11.81
N SER A 68 4.01 -8.43 -10.86
CA SER A 68 3.05 -7.82 -9.94
C SER A 68 3.70 -6.68 -9.14
N TYR A 69 4.86 -6.95 -8.53
CA TYR A 69 5.61 -5.93 -7.79
C TYR A 69 6.08 -4.79 -8.70
N ARG A 70 6.56 -5.08 -9.91
CA ARG A 70 6.93 -4.06 -10.89
C ARG A 70 5.76 -3.13 -11.21
N LEU A 71 4.59 -3.69 -11.54
CA LEU A 71 3.38 -2.91 -11.85
C LEU A 71 2.92 -2.06 -10.66
N PHE A 72 2.95 -2.63 -9.46
CA PHE A 72 2.72 -1.88 -8.22
C PHE A 72 3.67 -0.68 -8.11
N THR A 73 4.98 -0.89 -8.27
CA THR A 73 5.96 0.20 -8.12
C THR A 73 5.85 1.26 -9.22
N GLU A 74 5.61 0.88 -10.47
CA GLU A 74 5.43 1.80 -11.59
C GLU A 74 4.17 2.66 -11.41
N CYS A 75 3.06 2.04 -11.02
CA CYS A 75 1.81 2.74 -10.74
C CYS A 75 1.96 3.68 -9.54
N LEU A 76 2.56 3.21 -8.44
CA LEU A 76 2.80 4.04 -7.25
C LEU A 76 3.65 5.28 -7.59
N LYS A 77 4.74 5.09 -8.35
CA LYS A 77 5.59 6.20 -8.81
C LYS A 77 4.81 7.18 -9.67
N ALA A 78 3.99 6.70 -10.61
CA ALA A 78 3.20 7.56 -11.47
C ALA A 78 2.13 8.35 -10.68
N SER A 79 1.36 7.67 -9.83
CA SER A 79 0.25 8.27 -9.07
C SER A 79 0.73 9.30 -8.04
N LEU A 80 1.84 9.01 -7.35
CA LEU A 80 2.46 9.94 -6.39
C LEU A 80 3.47 10.89 -7.01
N ARG A 81 3.68 10.85 -8.34
CA ARG A 81 4.69 11.68 -9.05
C ARG A 81 6.08 11.57 -8.42
N LEU A 82 6.55 10.34 -8.23
CA LEU A 82 7.85 10.06 -7.65
C LEU A 82 8.92 9.91 -8.74
N ASP A 83 10.15 10.29 -8.41
CA ASP A 83 11.32 9.98 -9.24
C ASP A 83 11.82 8.53 -9.03
N ASP A 84 12.94 8.18 -9.66
CA ASP A 84 13.52 6.85 -9.55
C ASP A 84 14.03 6.51 -8.14
N GLY A 85 14.38 7.53 -7.36
CA GLY A 85 14.72 7.43 -5.94
C GLY A 85 13.52 7.49 -5.00
N TYR A 86 12.29 7.41 -5.55
CA TYR A 86 11.03 7.52 -4.84
C TYR A 86 10.78 8.89 -4.16
N ASN A 87 11.50 9.94 -4.57
CA ASN A 87 11.28 11.29 -4.05
C ASN A 87 10.07 11.94 -4.72
N ALA A 88 9.22 12.59 -3.92
CA ALA A 88 8.11 13.36 -4.45
C ALA A 88 8.62 14.55 -5.29
N THR A 89 8.18 14.64 -6.54
CA THR A 89 8.57 15.72 -7.48
C THR A 89 7.53 16.85 -7.53
N ALA A 90 6.39 16.68 -6.87
CA ALA A 90 5.30 17.64 -6.78
C ALA A 90 4.90 17.89 -5.32
N ASP A 91 4.28 19.05 -5.05
CA ASP A 91 3.77 19.37 -3.71
C ASP A 91 2.47 18.60 -3.44
N ILE A 92 2.63 17.38 -2.92
CA ILE A 92 1.54 16.46 -2.54
C ILE A 92 1.52 16.19 -1.02
N GLY A 93 2.19 17.03 -0.23
CA GLY A 93 2.32 16.86 1.21
C GLY A 93 3.39 15.85 1.65
N ILE A 94 4.00 15.10 0.72
CA ILE A 94 5.14 14.22 1.03
C ILE A 94 6.45 15.00 1.00
N ILE A 95 7.33 14.72 1.97
CA ILE A 95 8.67 15.29 2.06
C ILE A 95 9.71 14.20 1.82
N GLY A 96 10.55 14.40 0.81
CA GLY A 96 11.58 13.43 0.46
C GLY A 96 11.03 12.16 -0.17
N ALA A 97 11.60 11.02 0.23
CA ALA A 97 11.34 9.73 -0.39
C ALA A 97 10.20 8.93 0.28
N VAL A 98 9.41 8.26 -0.56
CA VAL A 98 8.49 7.21 -0.12
C VAL A 98 9.26 5.90 -0.02
N SER A 99 9.07 5.18 1.07
CA SER A 99 9.66 3.86 1.29
C SER A 99 8.58 2.77 1.21
N ILE A 100 8.81 1.74 0.40
CA ILE A 100 7.95 0.56 0.40
C ILE A 100 8.42 -0.34 1.54
N LYS A 101 7.62 -0.44 2.60
CA LYS A 101 7.91 -1.26 3.78
C LYS A 101 7.45 -2.70 3.58
N GLY A 102 6.33 -2.88 2.90
CA GLY A 102 5.76 -4.19 2.63
C GLY A 102 4.98 -4.23 1.32
N PHE A 103 5.11 -5.32 0.59
CA PHE A 103 4.22 -5.68 -0.52
C PHE A 103 3.97 -7.18 -0.44
N ARG A 104 2.71 -7.62 -0.38
CA ARG A 104 2.38 -9.03 -0.16
C ARG A 104 1.15 -9.40 -0.97
N VAL A 105 1.10 -10.65 -1.40
CA VAL A 105 -0.05 -11.24 -2.06
C VAL A 105 -0.44 -12.48 -1.29
N TYR A 106 -1.71 -12.52 -0.92
CA TYR A 106 -2.36 -13.66 -0.30
C TYR A 106 -3.19 -14.35 -1.37
N ASN A 107 -2.86 -15.58 -1.75
CA ASN A 107 -3.75 -16.40 -2.58
C ASN A 107 -4.60 -17.26 -1.63
N TYR A 108 -5.92 -17.21 -1.81
CA TYR A 108 -6.87 -17.99 -1.03
C TYR A 108 -7.41 -19.13 -1.89
N PHE A 109 -7.31 -20.36 -1.40
CA PHE A 109 -7.80 -21.56 -2.09
C PHE A 109 -8.84 -22.24 -1.21
N GLU A 110 -9.99 -22.59 -1.79
CA GLU A 110 -11.08 -23.28 -1.10
C GLU A 110 -11.64 -24.42 -1.95
N ASP A 111 -11.73 -25.60 -1.36
CA ASP A 111 -12.22 -26.83 -1.96
C ASP A 111 -13.16 -27.59 -1.01
N GLU A 112 -13.56 -28.81 -1.38
CA GLU A 112 -14.43 -29.66 -0.54
C GLU A 112 -13.79 -30.06 0.81
N ASN A 113 -12.45 -29.97 0.94
CA ASN A 113 -11.69 -30.35 2.13
C ASN A 113 -11.42 -29.17 3.08
N GLY A 114 -11.75 -27.94 2.67
CA GLY A 114 -11.60 -26.71 3.45
C GLY A 114 -10.89 -25.61 2.67
N PHE A 115 -10.17 -24.74 3.38
CA PHE A 115 -9.40 -23.66 2.75
C PHE A 115 -7.94 -23.67 3.18
N TYR A 116 -7.07 -23.13 2.34
CA TYR A 116 -5.69 -22.80 2.72
C TYR A 116 -5.24 -21.52 2.03
N ILE A 117 -4.22 -20.87 2.61
CA ILE A 117 -3.72 -19.58 2.16
C ILE A 117 -2.24 -19.69 1.88
N THR A 118 -1.78 -19.11 0.76
CA THR A 118 -0.36 -18.85 0.51
C THR A 118 -0.09 -17.36 0.57
N GLU A 119 1.01 -16.98 1.23
CA GLU A 119 1.48 -15.60 1.33
C GLU A 119 2.83 -15.50 0.63
N ILE A 120 2.94 -14.59 -0.33
CA ILE A 120 4.20 -14.27 -1.02
C ILE A 120 4.42 -12.77 -0.86
N GLY A 121 5.59 -12.36 -0.40
CA GLY A 121 5.79 -10.95 -0.14
C GLY A 121 7.24 -10.50 -0.11
N LEU A 122 7.36 -9.17 0.00
CA LEU A 122 8.56 -8.43 0.30
C LEU A 122 8.34 -7.70 1.61
N ASP A 123 9.22 -7.96 2.57
CA ASP A 123 9.32 -7.20 3.81
C ASP A 123 10.66 -6.46 3.83
N ASN A 124 10.60 -5.12 3.76
CA ASN A 124 11.77 -4.25 3.64
C ASN A 124 12.77 -4.71 2.56
N GLY A 125 12.22 -5.13 1.41
CA GLY A 125 12.99 -5.63 0.26
C GLY A 125 13.48 -7.07 0.37
N ARG A 126 13.18 -7.79 1.46
CA ARG A 126 13.49 -9.22 1.61
C ARG A 126 12.29 -10.05 1.18
N GLY A 127 12.48 -10.85 0.14
CA GLY A 127 11.46 -11.78 -0.33
C GLY A 127 11.22 -12.91 0.67
N TYR A 128 9.97 -13.32 0.82
CA TYR A 128 9.58 -14.48 1.61
C TYR A 128 8.31 -15.13 1.04
N ALA A 129 8.09 -16.37 1.45
CA ALA A 129 6.97 -17.18 1.03
C ALA A 129 6.52 -18.07 2.20
N ILE A 130 5.22 -18.16 2.43
CA ILE A 130 4.61 -18.93 3.51
C ILE A 130 3.41 -19.69 2.95
N ARG A 131 3.28 -20.95 3.34
CA ARG A 131 2.06 -21.73 3.16
C ARG A 131 1.45 -21.99 4.54
N HIS A 132 0.24 -21.49 4.76
CA HIS A 132 -0.48 -21.68 6.01
C HIS A 132 -1.08 -23.08 6.08
N SER A 133 -1.38 -23.54 7.29
CA SER A 133 -2.01 -24.84 7.51
C SER A 133 -3.44 -24.85 6.96
N LEU A 134 -3.94 -26.04 6.63
CA LEU A 134 -5.34 -26.21 6.21
C LEU A 134 -6.28 -25.70 7.32
N ASN A 135 -7.27 -24.91 6.93
CA ASN A 135 -8.27 -24.27 7.80
C ASN A 135 -7.68 -23.34 8.87
N GLU A 136 -6.48 -22.79 8.64
CA GLU A 136 -5.85 -21.78 9.50
C GLU A 136 -6.24 -20.38 9.02
N PRO A 137 -7.03 -19.61 9.80
CA PRO A 137 -7.40 -18.24 9.41
C PRO A 137 -6.20 -17.31 9.53
N VAL A 138 -6.01 -16.45 8.53
CA VAL A 138 -4.94 -15.44 8.47
C VAL A 138 -5.55 -14.05 8.66
N TYR A 139 -4.96 -13.26 9.57
CA TYR A 139 -5.40 -11.90 9.89
C TYR A 139 -4.30 -10.88 9.59
N VAL A 140 -4.69 -9.75 9.01
CA VAL A 140 -3.79 -8.65 8.65
C VAL A 140 -4.30 -7.31 9.17
N ASN A 141 -3.40 -6.44 9.62
CA ASN A 141 -3.73 -5.06 9.96
C ASN A 141 -3.68 -4.19 8.70
N ALA A 142 -4.83 -3.82 8.15
CA ALA A 142 -4.93 -2.99 6.97
C ALA A 142 -6.25 -2.23 6.95
N ASN A 143 -6.32 -1.15 6.16
CA ASN A 143 -7.53 -0.32 6.04
C ASN A 143 -8.06 0.12 7.43
N ASP A 144 -7.13 0.45 8.34
CA ASP A 144 -7.41 0.90 9.71
C ASP A 144 -8.14 -0.13 10.61
N SER A 145 -8.08 -1.42 10.26
CA SER A 145 -8.70 -2.52 11.00
C SER A 145 -7.91 -3.83 10.91
N VAL A 146 -8.34 -4.84 11.68
CA VAL A 146 -7.88 -6.23 11.55
C VAL A 146 -8.81 -6.93 10.56
N ILE A 147 -8.28 -7.40 9.43
CA ILE A 147 -9.03 -8.06 8.36
C ILE A 147 -8.63 -9.52 8.28
N GLU A 148 -9.61 -10.41 8.18
CA GLU A 148 -9.41 -11.82 7.89
C GLU A 148 -9.31 -12.04 6.38
N ILE A 149 -8.29 -12.77 5.91
CA ILE A 149 -8.14 -13.12 4.50
C ILE A 149 -9.14 -14.23 4.15
N LYS A 150 -10.12 -13.91 3.29
CA LYS A 150 -11.15 -14.85 2.80
C LYS A 150 -11.19 -14.98 1.28
N GLU A 151 -10.29 -14.26 0.60
CA GLU A 151 -10.21 -14.17 -0.85
C GLU A 151 -8.81 -13.72 -1.24
N THR A 152 -8.43 -13.94 -2.50
CA THR A 152 -7.12 -13.51 -3.00
C THR A 152 -6.99 -12.00 -2.86
N SER A 153 -5.93 -11.55 -2.20
CA SER A 153 -5.79 -10.16 -1.76
C SER A 153 -4.37 -9.65 -1.91
N VAL A 154 -4.21 -8.36 -2.18
CA VAL A 154 -2.91 -7.68 -2.29
C VAL A 154 -2.79 -6.65 -1.18
N TYR A 155 -1.68 -6.71 -0.47
CA TYR A 155 -1.34 -5.85 0.65
C TYR A 155 -0.16 -4.95 0.31
N GLY A 156 -0.27 -3.68 0.68
CA GLY A 156 0.78 -2.68 0.55
C GLY A 156 0.98 -1.91 1.84
N GLN A 157 2.24 -1.67 2.16
CA GLN A 157 2.64 -0.80 3.25
C GLN A 157 3.73 0.15 2.78
N ILE A 158 3.45 1.45 2.89
CA ILE A 158 4.41 2.51 2.55
C ILE A 158 4.67 3.38 3.78
N GLY A 159 5.92 3.82 3.92
CA GLY A 159 6.33 4.82 4.90
C GLY A 159 6.74 6.10 4.20
N PHE A 160 6.29 7.25 4.69
CA PHE A 160 6.60 8.55 4.12
C PHE A 160 6.60 9.63 5.20
N ARG A 161 7.41 10.68 5.00
CA ARG A 161 7.33 11.89 5.82
C ARG A 161 6.25 12.81 5.26
N PHE A 162 5.36 13.28 6.12
CA PHE A 162 4.20 14.07 5.72
C PHE A 162 4.24 15.46 6.34
N ARG A 163 3.96 16.49 5.54
CA ARG A 163 3.88 17.88 5.99
C ARG A 163 2.51 18.16 6.62
N LEU A 164 2.50 18.31 7.93
CA LEU A 164 1.33 18.69 8.72
C LEU A 164 0.97 20.16 8.57
N ALA A 165 1.94 21.04 8.33
CA ALA A 165 1.67 22.46 8.13
C ALA A 165 2.77 23.15 7.35
N SER A 166 2.42 24.18 6.58
CA SER A 166 3.42 25.10 6.02
C SER A 166 4.05 25.90 7.17
N GLN A 167 5.37 25.85 7.28
CA GLN A 167 6.12 26.61 8.29
C GLN A 167 6.09 28.10 7.91
N PRO A 168 5.39 28.97 8.65
CA PRO A 168 5.40 30.39 8.37
C PRO A 168 6.74 31.02 8.76
N LEU A 169 7.13 32.12 8.10
CA LEU A 169 8.42 32.81 8.31
C LEU A 169 8.74 33.11 9.78
N TRP A 170 7.74 33.47 10.57
CA TRP A 170 7.90 33.82 11.99
C TRP A 170 8.10 32.61 12.91
N LEU A 171 7.99 31.38 12.40
CA LEU A 171 8.28 30.12 13.10
C LEU A 171 9.51 29.40 12.53
N GLN A 172 10.35 30.06 11.71
CA GLN A 172 11.55 29.45 11.12
C GLN A 172 12.57 28.92 12.13
N GLY A 173 12.58 29.47 13.36
CA GLY A 173 13.42 28.99 14.44
C GLY A 173 12.90 27.73 15.14
N MET A 174 11.69 27.26 14.83
CA MET A 174 11.15 26.02 15.39
C MET A 174 11.63 24.80 14.59
N PRO A 175 11.92 23.68 15.26
CA PRO A 175 12.27 22.42 14.61
C PRO A 175 11.22 21.95 13.58
N PRO A 176 11.63 21.35 12.45
CA PRO A 176 10.72 20.82 11.42
C PRO A 176 9.74 19.75 11.93
N GLU A 177 10.11 18.99 12.95
CA GLU A 177 9.29 17.96 13.63
C GLU A 177 7.94 18.46 14.18
N TYR A 178 7.77 19.79 14.36
CA TYR A 178 6.48 20.38 14.71
C TYR A 178 5.55 20.55 13.49
N PHE A 179 6.08 20.39 12.28
CA PHE A 179 5.39 20.63 11.01
C PHE A 179 5.41 19.41 10.09
N GLU A 180 6.16 18.37 10.46
CA GLU A 180 6.44 17.19 9.65
C GLU A 180 6.49 15.97 10.58
N ASP A 181 5.88 14.86 10.18
CA ASP A 181 5.95 13.60 10.93
C ASP A 181 6.04 12.40 9.98
N ASP A 182 6.57 11.29 10.46
CA ASP A 182 6.76 10.06 9.69
C ASP A 182 5.52 9.16 9.85
N TYR A 183 4.84 8.89 8.73
CA TYR A 183 3.64 8.08 8.68
C TYR A 183 3.90 6.75 8.00
N THR A 184 3.10 5.76 8.39
CA THR A 184 2.98 4.49 7.67
C THR A 184 1.53 4.32 7.26
N LEU A 185 1.30 4.09 5.98
CA LEU A 185 -0.01 3.77 5.45
C LEU A 185 -0.03 2.33 5.00
N THR A 186 -1.08 1.62 5.41
CA THR A 186 -1.29 0.22 5.09
C THR A 186 -2.64 0.02 4.43
N ARG A 187 -2.63 -0.67 3.30
CA ARG A 187 -3.84 -1.03 2.56
C ARG A 187 -3.83 -2.48 2.13
N LEU A 188 -5.02 -3.06 2.13
CA LEU A 188 -5.32 -4.36 1.59
C LEU A 188 -6.46 -4.18 0.61
N ILE A 189 -6.27 -4.67 -0.60
CA ILE A 189 -7.35 -4.82 -1.56
C ILE A 189 -7.65 -6.30 -1.73
N SER A 190 -8.93 -6.63 -1.76
CA SER A 190 -9.37 -7.92 -2.26
C SER A 190 -9.46 -7.86 -3.77
N ILE A 191 -8.95 -8.88 -4.44
CA ILE A 191 -9.19 -9.10 -5.87
C ILE A 191 -10.22 -10.23 -5.95
N ALA A 192 -11.46 -9.88 -5.66
CA ALA A 192 -12.58 -10.82 -5.70
C ALA A 192 -12.81 -11.35 -7.12
N ASP A 193 -13.32 -12.59 -7.19
CA ASP A 193 -13.73 -13.34 -8.37
C ASP A 193 -14.79 -12.64 -9.25
#